data_AF-A0A3E3K503-F1
#
_entry.id   AF-A0A3E3K503-F1
#
_cell.length_a   1.000
_cell.length_b   1.000
_cell.length_c   1.000
_cell.angle_alpha   90.00
_cell.angle_beta   90.00
_cell.angle_gamma   90.00
#
_symmetry.space_group_name_H-M   'P 1'
#
loop_
_entity.id
_entity.type
_entity.pdbx_description
1 polymer ?
#
loop_
_entity_poly.entity_id
_entity_poly.type
_entity_poly.pdbx_seq_one_letter_code
_entity_poly.pdbx_strand_id
1 'polypeptide(L)'
;MKGVGIVYPDFTFLSRKTKQEIYWEHDGRMDDPSYVRNAVRKMHANEKNDIYPGERLILTFETEKSVLDTAIVQRIVEKYLR
;
A
#
# COMPACT_ATOMS: atom_id res chain seq x y z
N MET A 1 -13.68 -3.52 3.79
CA MET A 1 -13.23 -4.57 2.86
C MET A 1 -13.82 -5.91 3.27
N LYS A 2 -14.28 -6.75 2.33
CA LYS A 2 -14.72 -8.11 2.67
C LYS A 2 -13.58 -8.89 3.33
N GLY A 3 -13.82 -9.44 4.52
CA GLY A 3 -12.93 -10.41 5.19
C GLY A 3 -11.99 -9.86 6.28
N VAL A 4 -11.87 -8.54 6.46
CA VAL A 4 -10.99 -7.94 7.50
C VAL A 4 -11.69 -6.85 8.32
N GLY A 5 -12.88 -6.41 7.91
CA GLY A 5 -13.61 -5.31 8.54
C GLY A 5 -13.39 -3.99 7.82
N ILE A 6 -13.51 -2.88 8.54
CA ILE A 6 -13.16 -1.55 8.03
C ILE A 6 -11.64 -1.43 8.08
N VAL A 7 -11.02 -1.18 6.93
CA VAL A 7 -9.58 -1.00 6.77
C VAL A 7 -9.37 0.42 6.30
N TYR A 8 -8.50 1.14 6.99
CA TYR A 8 -8.12 2.51 6.62
C TYR A 8 -6.73 2.46 6.00
N PRO A 9 -6.59 2.95 4.75
CA PRO A 9 -5.28 3.14 4.16
C PRO A 9 -4.51 4.25 4.84
N ASP A 10 -3.19 4.17 4.79
CA ASP A 10 -2.34 5.28 5.26
C ASP A 10 -2.63 6.56 4.47
N PHE A 11 -2.77 6.43 3.14
CA PHE A 11 -3.19 7.52 2.28
C PHE A 11 -4.19 7.06 1.20
N THR A 12 -5.08 7.98 0.82
CA THR A 12 -6.00 7.81 -0.32
C THR A 12 -5.91 9.03 -1.22
N PHE A 13 -5.74 8.79 -2.51
CA PHE A 13 -5.65 9.81 -3.55
C PHE A 13 -6.73 9.60 -4.60
N LEU A 14 -7.16 10.66 -5.28
CA LEU A 14 -8.01 10.55 -6.46
C LEU A 14 -7.16 10.73 -7.71
N SER A 15 -7.08 9.70 -8.55
CA SER A 15 -6.39 9.79 -9.83
C SER A 15 -7.10 10.79 -10.74
N ARG A 16 -6.38 11.85 -11.17
CA ARG A 16 -6.94 12.80 -12.14
C ARG A 16 -7.20 12.15 -13.50
N LYS A 17 -6.41 11.12 -13.84
CA LYS A 17 -6.44 10.38 -15.11
C LYS A 17 -7.60 9.39 -15.18
N THR A 18 -7.71 8.50 -14.20
CA THR A 18 -8.71 7.41 -14.21
C THR A 18 -9.98 7.75 -13.44
N LYS A 19 -9.99 8.83 -12.66
CA LYS A 19 -11.08 9.19 -11.73
C LYS A 19 -11.39 8.12 -10.68
N GLN A 20 -10.43 7.24 -10.43
CA GLN A 20 -10.52 6.21 -9.40
C GLN A 20 -9.65 6.57 -8.20
N GLU A 21 -10.04 6.07 -7.04
CA GLU A 21 -9.21 6.11 -5.84
C GLU A 21 -7.96 5.26 -6.03
N ILE A 22 -6.83 5.79 -5.60
CA ILE A 22 -5.54 5.11 -5.44
C ILE A 22 -5.27 5.07 -3.95
N TYR A 23 -5.07 3.88 -3.42
CA TYR A 23 -4.68 3.64 -2.03
C TYR A 23 -3.16 3.50 -1.93
N TRP A 24 -2.57 4.04 -0.88
CA TRP A 24 -1.16 3.85 -0.58
C TRP A 24 -1.03 3.36 0.86
N GLU A 25 -0.39 2.20 1.02
CA GLU A 25 -0.06 1.59 2.30
C GLU A 25 1.46 1.51 2.48
N HIS A 26 1.90 1.77 3.71
CA HIS A 26 3.27 1.69 4.14
C HIS A 26 3.45 0.64 5.23
N ASP A 27 4.06 -0.48 4.86
CA ASP A 27 4.36 -1.59 5.76
C ASP A 27 5.75 -1.42 6.40
N GLY A 28 5.82 -0.68 7.50
CA GLY A 28 7.09 -0.23 8.10
C GLY A 28 7.84 -1.22 9.00
N ARG A 29 7.33 -2.45 9.19
CA ARG A 29 7.87 -3.43 10.16
C ARG A 29 7.94 -4.85 9.60
N MET A 30 8.47 -4.99 8.38
CA MET A 30 8.46 -6.27 7.64
C MET A 30 9.45 -7.32 8.17
N ASP A 31 10.18 -6.99 9.22
CA ASP A 31 11.05 -7.87 10.02
C ASP A 31 10.37 -8.44 11.27
N ASP A 32 9.23 -7.87 11.71
CA ASP A 32 8.42 -8.41 12.80
C ASP A 32 7.51 -9.54 12.26
N PRO A 33 7.72 -10.82 12.66
CA PRO A 33 6.95 -11.94 12.13
C PRO A 33 5.45 -11.85 12.45
N SER A 34 5.07 -11.18 13.53
CA SER A 34 3.67 -10.96 13.91
C SER A 34 3.01 -9.88 13.06
N TYR A 35 3.76 -8.83 12.74
CA TYR A 35 3.32 -7.76 11.85
C TYR A 35 3.13 -8.27 10.41
N VAL A 36 4.10 -9.02 9.88
CA VAL A 36 4.06 -9.57 8.51
C VAL A 36 2.80 -10.38 8.27
N ARG A 37 2.34 -11.18 9.25
CA ARG A 37 1.08 -11.95 9.11
C ARG A 37 -0.13 -11.05 8.91
N ASN A 38 -0.17 -9.89 9.56
CA ASN A 38 -1.26 -8.94 9.41
C ASN A 38 -1.15 -8.18 8.07
N ALA A 39 0.06 -7.78 7.66
CA ALA A 39 0.31 -7.16 6.37
C ALA A 39 -0.15 -8.07 5.22
N VAL A 40 0.22 -9.37 5.25
CA VAL A 40 -0.23 -10.36 4.26
C VAL A 40 -1.75 -10.53 4.26
N ARG A 41 -2.39 -10.56 5.43
CA ARG A 41 -3.86 -10.61 5.51
C ARG A 41 -4.53 -9.39 4.88
N LYS A 42 -3.96 -8.19 5.09
CA LYS A 42 -4.44 -6.95 4.48
C LYS A 42 -4.25 -6.97 2.96
N MET A 43 -3.11 -7.45 2.47
CA MET A 43 -2.85 -7.61 1.04
C MET A 43 -3.87 -8.55 0.37
N HIS A 44 -4.10 -9.75 0.94
CA HIS A 44 -5.11 -10.67 0.42
C HIS A 44 -6.54 -10.10 0.48
N ALA A 45 -6.83 -9.24 1.46
CA ALA A 45 -8.11 -8.56 1.53
C ALA A 45 -8.26 -7.56 0.39
N ASN A 46 -7.23 -6.76 0.10
CA ASN A 46 -7.23 -5.83 -1.02
C ASN A 46 -7.49 -6.57 -2.34
N GLU A 47 -6.75 -7.65 -2.60
CA GLU A 47 -6.91 -8.48 -3.79
C GLU A 47 -8.34 -9.05 -3.92
N LYS A 48 -8.91 -9.58 -2.82
CA LYS A 48 -10.30 -10.06 -2.79
C LYS A 48 -11.36 -8.98 -3.02
N ASN A 49 -10.98 -7.70 -2.96
CA ASN A 49 -11.85 -6.57 -3.24
C ASN A 49 -11.42 -5.84 -4.54
N ASP A 50 -10.68 -6.52 -5.43
CA ASP A 50 -10.23 -6.00 -6.72
C ASP A 50 -9.37 -4.73 -6.62
N ILE A 51 -8.51 -4.71 -5.60
CA ILE A 51 -7.53 -3.67 -5.33
C ILE A 51 -6.15 -4.32 -5.38
N TYR A 52 -5.47 -4.20 -6.53
CA TYR A 52 -4.21 -4.89 -6.82
C TYR A 52 -3.01 -3.94 -6.80
N PRO A 53 -1.84 -4.40 -6.29
CA PRO A 53 -0.59 -3.65 -6.34
C PRO A 53 -0.22 -3.23 -7.77
N GLY A 54 0.21 -1.98 -7.93
CA GLY A 54 0.61 -1.43 -9.23
C GLY A 54 -0.55 -0.94 -10.10
N GLU A 55 -1.80 -1.14 -9.67
CA GLU A 55 -2.98 -0.51 -10.26
C GLU A 55 -3.48 0.62 -9.37
N ARG A 56 -4.41 0.32 -8.45
CA ARG A 56 -5.00 1.26 -7.50
C ARG A 56 -4.43 1.09 -6.09
N LEU A 57 -3.35 0.32 -5.95
CA LEU A 57 -2.67 0.09 -4.67
C LEU A 57 -1.17 0.32 -4.85
N ILE A 58 -0.65 1.28 -4.08
CA ILE A 58 0.77 1.53 -3.89
C ILE A 58 1.17 0.89 -2.57
N LEU A 59 2.26 0.13 -2.57
CA LEU A 59 2.84 -0.46 -1.37
C LEU A 59 4.29 0.01 -1.21
N THR A 60 4.65 0.42 -0.01
CA THR A 60 6.04 0.67 0.38
C THR A 60 6.36 -0.11 1.64
N PHE A 61 7.61 -0.54 1.79
CA PHE A 61 8.02 -1.46 2.85
C PHE A 61 9.28 -0.95 3.54
N GLU A 62 9.39 -1.22 4.84
CA GLU A 62 10.63 -1.08 5.60
C GLU A 62 10.86 -2.28 6.51
N THR A 63 12.10 -2.40 6.93
CA THR A 63 12.52 -3.19 8.09
C THR A 63 13.37 -2.29 9.00
N GLU A 64 13.72 -2.75 10.20
CA GLU A 64 14.65 -2.03 11.08
C GLU A 64 15.98 -1.65 10.39
N LYS A 65 16.46 -2.49 9.46
CA LYS A 65 17.74 -2.27 8.77
C LYS A 65 17.61 -1.67 7.37
N SER A 66 16.44 -1.74 6.77
CA SER A 66 16.17 -1.23 5.42
C SER A 66 15.06 -0.20 5.51
N VAL A 67 15.48 1.05 5.74
CA VAL A 67 14.62 2.23 5.84
C VAL A 67 14.13 2.69 4.45
N LEU A 68 13.06 3.47 4.44
CA LEU A 68 12.40 3.97 3.25
C LEU A 68 13.30 4.97 2.55
N ASP A 69 13.64 4.64 1.31
CA ASP A 69 14.37 5.52 0.44
C ASP A 69 13.43 6.58 -0.16
N THR A 70 13.62 7.83 0.22
CA THR A 70 12.81 8.97 -0.26
C THR A 70 12.96 9.18 -1.77
N ALA A 71 14.06 8.78 -2.39
CA ALA A 71 14.22 8.82 -3.84
C ALA A 71 13.30 7.81 -4.53
N ILE A 72 13.08 6.63 -3.92
CA ILE A 72 12.10 5.65 -4.41
C ILE A 72 10.68 6.20 -4.25
N VAL A 73 10.36 6.80 -3.11
CA VAL A 73 9.07 7.45 -2.86
C VAL A 73 8.77 8.49 -3.93
N GLN A 74 9.74 9.34 -4.26
CA GLN A 74 9.57 10.34 -5.31
C GLN A 74 9.25 9.71 -6.66
N ARG A 75 9.96 8.64 -7.06
CA ARG A 75 9.67 7.91 -8.31
C ARG A 75 8.27 7.29 -8.32
N ILE A 76 7.80 6.79 -7.18
CA ILE A 76 6.43 6.27 -7.01
C ILE A 76 5.41 7.38 -7.24
N VAL A 77 5.60 8.56 -6.62
CA VAL A 77 4.72 9.72 -6.81
C VAL A 77 4.65 10.13 -8.28
N GLU A 78 5.80 10.25 -8.95
CA GLU A 78 5.84 10.57 -10.39
C GLU A 78 5.11 9.53 -11.24
N LYS A 79 5.25 8.24 -10.91
CA LYS A 79 4.66 7.15 -11.69
C LYS A 79 3.14 7.08 -11.54
N TYR A 80 2.62 7.21 -10.33
CA TYR A 80 1.22 6.88 -10.04
C TYR A 80 0.33 8.10 -9.79
N LEU A 81 0.88 9.22 -9.31
CA LEU A 81 0.09 10.36 -8.83
C LEU A 81 0.18 11.61 -9.72
N ARG A 82 1.12 11.67 -10.66
CA ARG A 82 1.21 12.74 -11.67
C ARG A 82 0.69 12.29 -13.02
#